data_AF-A0A401LE00-F1
#
_entry.id   AF-A0A401LE00-F1
#
_cell.length_a   1.000
_cell.length_b   1.000
_cell.length_c   1.000
_cell.angle_alpha   90.00
_cell.angle_beta   90.00
_cell.angle_gamma   90.00
#
_symmetry.space_group_name_H-M   'P 1'
#
loop_
_entity.id
_entity.type
_entity.pdbx_description
1 polymer ?
#
loop_
_entity_poly.entity_id
_entity_poly.type
_entity_poly.pdbx_seq_one_letter_code
_entity_poly.pdbx_strand_id
1 'polypeptide(L)' 'MRLFRMIVSIFVMLIAGLIGFFVGIRIDEAMGGAVLFSVIAGIACVIYTIENQEK' A
#
# COMPACT_ATOMS: atom_id res chain seq x y z
N MET A 1 12.31 -9.85 14.77
CA MET A 1 11.63 -8.55 14.56
C MET A 1 11.23 -8.27 13.10
N ARG A 2 11.61 -9.12 12.11
CA ARG A 2 11.26 -8.94 10.69
C ARG A 2 9.76 -9.16 10.37
N LEU A 3 9.11 -10.09 11.08
CA LEU A 3 7.68 -10.38 10.92
C LEU A 3 6.76 -9.23 11.35
N PHE A 4 7.06 -8.56 12.48
CA PHE A 4 6.31 -7.37 12.91
C PHE A 4 6.38 -6.25 11.87
N ARG A 5 7.56 -6.04 11.31
CA ARG A 5 7.78 -5.02 10.27
C ARG A 5 7.04 -5.35 8.97
N MET A 6 7.00 -6.62 8.57
CA MET A 6 6.26 -7.10 7.40
C MET A 6 4.74 -6.99 7.61
N ILE A 7 4.25 -7.37 8.79
CA ILE A 7 2.84 -7.25 9.17
C ILE A 7 2.39 -5.78 9.13
N VAL A 8 3.17 -4.86 9.70
CA VAL A 8 2.85 -3.42 9.65
C VAL A 8 2.82 -2.90 8.22
N SER A 9 3.76 -3.31 7.36
CA SER A 9 3.78 -2.90 5.94
C SER A 9 2.54 -3.40 5.18
N ILE A 10 2.12 -4.64 5.42
CA ILE A 10 0.90 -5.22 4.84
C ILE A 10 -0.35 -4.48 5.33
N PHE A 11 -0.43 -4.18 6.63
CA PHE A 11 -1.55 -3.42 7.20
C PHE A 11 -1.66 -2.02 6.58
N VAL A 12 -0.54 -1.32 6.40
CA VAL A 12 -0.52 0.02 5.76
C VAL A 12 -0.96 -0.07 4.30
N MET A 13 -0.50 -1.09 3.55
CA MET A 13 -0.91 -1.30 2.16
C MET A 13 -2.41 -1.58 2.04
N LEU A 14 -2.97 -2.37 2.94
CA LEU A 14 -4.40 -2.73 2.96
C LEU A 14 -5.28 -1.52 3.32
N ILE A 15 -4.85 -0.70 4.28
CA ILE A 15 -5.55 0.56 4.64
C ILE A 15 -5.48 1.57 3.50
N ALA A 16 -4.32 1.74 2.86
CA ALA A 16 -4.16 2.64 1.73
C ALA A 16 -5.03 2.24 0.53
N GLY A 17 -5.15 0.92 0.26
CA GLY A 17 -6.04 0.39 -0.77
C GLY A 17 -7.52 0.65 -0.46
N LEU A 18 -7.95 0.47 0.79
CA LEU A 18 -9.32 0.78 1.23
C LEU A 18 -9.66 2.27 1.07
N ILE A 19 -8.74 3.16 1.47
CA ILE A 19 -8.93 4.62 1.33
C ILE A 19 -8.96 5.00 -0.16
N GLY A 20 -8.03 4.48 -0.97
CA GLY A 20 -7.97 4.73 -2.41
C GLY A 20 -9.20 4.23 -3.15
N PHE A 21 -9.78 3.11 -2.72
CA PHE A 21 -11.04 2.57 -3.26
C PHE A 21 -12.23 3.47 -2.90
N PHE A 22 -12.30 3.94 -1.65
CA PHE A 22 -13.37 4.85 -1.21
C PHE A 22 -13.32 6.21 -1.91
N VAL A 23 -12.11 6.76 -2.11
CA VAL A 23 -11.89 7.98 -2.89
C VAL A 23 -12.22 7.75 -4.35
N GLY A 24 -11.81 6.61 -4.93
CA GLY A 24 -12.11 6.26 -6.32
C GLY A 24 -13.61 6.17 -6.62
N ILE A 25 -14.42 5.60 -5.70
CA ILE A 25 -15.89 5.56 -5.86
C ILE A 25 -16.50 6.96 -5.99
N ARG A 26 -15.91 7.97 -5.36
CA ARG A 26 -16.41 9.36 -5.43
C ARG A 26 -16.20 10.02 -6.79
N ILE A 27 -15.30 9.51 -7.62
CA ILE A 27 -14.90 10.13 -8.90
C ILE A 27 -15.36 9.29 -10.10
N ASP A 28 -16.22 8.27 -9.90
CA ASP A 28 -16.67 7.28 -10.91
C ASP A 28 -15.53 6.41 -11.52
N GLU A 29 -14.26 6.81 -11.40
CA GLU A 29 -13.08 5.97 -11.65
C GLU A 29 -12.62 5.15 -10.42
N ALA A 30 -13.51 4.35 -9.84
CA ALA A 30 -13.22 3.52 -8.66
C ALA A 30 -12.04 2.56 -8.86
N MET A 31 -11.98 1.91 -10.03
CA MET A 31 -10.86 1.04 -10.39
C MET A 31 -9.55 1.81 -10.61
N GLY A 32 -9.61 3.00 -11.21
CA GLY A 32 -8.42 3.82 -11.46
C GLY A 32 -7.78 4.34 -10.18
N GLY A 33 -8.59 4.88 -9.27
CA GLY A 33 -8.14 5.37 -7.97
C GLY A 33 -7.53 4.27 -7.09
N ALA A 34 -8.16 3.09 -7.06
CA ALA A 34 -7.68 1.95 -6.29
C ALA A 34 -6.36 1.38 -6.83
N VAL A 35 -6.21 1.27 -8.16
CA VAL A 35 -4.99 0.76 -8.79
C VAL A 35 -3.81 1.71 -8.57
N LEU A 36 -4.01 3.03 -8.75
CA LEU A 36 -2.94 4.01 -8.51
C LEU A 36 -2.46 3.98 -7.06
N PHE A 37 -3.37 3.97 -6.10
CA PHE A 37 -3.01 3.87 -4.67
C PHE A 37 -2.35 2.53 -4.33
N SER A 38 -2.82 1.42 -4.88
CA SER A 38 -2.24 0.09 -4.66
C SER A 38 -0.83 -0.03 -5.23
N VAL A 39 -0.55 0.57 -6.39
CA VAL A 39 0.79 0.58 -7.00
C VAL A 39 1.75 1.45 -6.19
N ILE A 40 1.33 2.64 -5.77
CA ILE A 40 2.17 3.52 -4.92
C ILE A 40 2.50 2.84 -3.59
N ALA A 41 1.50 2.24 -2.93
CA ALA A 41 1.71 1.50 -1.68
C ALA A 41 2.57 0.23 -1.89
N GLY A 42 2.41 -0.46 -3.01
CA GLY A 42 3.23 -1.61 -3.39
C GLY A 42 4.71 -1.24 -3.59
N ILE A 43 4.99 -0.15 -4.31
CA ILE A 43 6.36 0.35 -4.51
C ILE A 43 6.98 0.77 -3.17
N ALA A 44 6.23 1.48 -2.32
CA ALA A 44 6.70 1.86 -0.98
C ALA A 44 7.04 0.63 -0.11
N CYS A 45 6.23 -0.44 -0.17
CA CYS A 45 6.48 -1.69 0.54
C CYS A 45 7.77 -2.39 0.07
N VAL A 46 8.03 -2.38 -1.24
CA VAL A 46 9.25 -2.95 -1.83
C VAL A 46 10.48 -2.16 -1.38
N ILE A 47 10.43 -0.82 -1.46
CA ILE A 47 11.52 0.05 -1.00
C ILE A 47 11.80 -0.17 0.49
N TYR A 48 10.75 -0.19 1.32
CA TYR A 48 10.87 -0.45 2.75
C TYR A 48 11.48 -1.81 3.09
N THR A 49 11.17 -2.82 2.27
CA THR A 49 11.77 -4.15 2.37
C THR A 49 13.25 -4.13 2.01
N ILE A 50 13.63 -3.41 0.95
CA ILE A 50 15.03 -3.28 0.50
C ILE A 50 15.85 -2.49 1.52
N GLU A 51 15.40 -1.31 1.95
CA GLU A 51 16.11 -0.48 2.94
C GLU A 51 16.27 -1.17 4.30
N ASN A 52 15.36 -2.08 4.65
CA ASN A 52 15.46 -2.84 5.89
C ASN A 52 16.06 -4.25 5.72
N GLN A 53 16.39 -4.65 4.49
CA GLN A 53 17.09 -5.90 4.22
C GLN A 53 18.58 -5.82 4.57
N GLU A 54 19.14 -4.61 4.57
CA GLU A 54 20.52 -4.32 4.97
C GLU A 54 20.75 -4.25 6.50
N LYS A 55 19.72 -4.55 7.32
CA LYS A 55 19.85 -4.71 8.78
C LYS A 55 19.57 -6.14 9.27
#